data_AF-W4PXA1-F1
#
_entry.id   AF-W4PXA1-F1
#
_cell.length_a   1.000
_cell.length_b   1.000
_cell.length_c   1.000
_cell.angle_alpha   90.00
_cell.angle_beta   90.00
_cell.angle_gamma   90.00
#
_symmetry.space_group_name_H-M   'P 1'
#
loop_
_entity.id
_entity.type
_entity.pdbx_description
1 polymer ?
#
loop_
_entity_poly.entity_id
_entity_poly.type
_entity_poly.pdbx_seq_one_letter_code
_entity_poly.pdbx_strand_id
1 'polypeptide(L)' 'MTKEELEKNGLNTSLTHVDFMIGSADMNIDGVYEDGKREPIFRDGNWAF' A
#
# COMPACT_ATOMS: atom_id res chain seq x y z
N MET A 1 14.25 2.22 -16.88
CA MET A 1 13.88 3.55 -16.38
C MET A 1 15.09 4.16 -15.70
N THR A 2 15.36 5.44 -15.94
CA THR A 2 16.37 6.22 -15.20
C THR A 2 15.86 6.55 -13.79
N LYS A 3 16.75 6.99 -12.90
CA LYS A 3 16.35 7.49 -11.58
C LYS A 3 15.27 8.57 -11.69
N GLU A 4 15.44 9.50 -12.63
CA GLU A 4 14.49 10.58 -12.88
C GLU A 4 13.13 10.06 -13.38
N GLU A 5 13.11 9.01 -14.21
CA GLU A 5 11.86 8.39 -14.67
C GLU A 5 11.13 7.64 -13.55
N LEU A 6 11.86 7.00 -12.62
CA LEU A 6 11.28 6.35 -11.44
C LEU A 6 10.68 7.37 -10.47
N GLU A 7 11.39 8.47 -10.21
CA GLU A 7 10.91 9.57 -9.38
C GLU A 7 9.66 10.24 -9.97
N LYS A 8 9.60 10.44 -11.30
CA LYS A 8 8.41 10.96 -12.01
C LYS A 8 7.18 10.06 -11.86
N ASN A 9 7.39 8.74 -11.68
CA ASN A 9 6.32 7.78 -11.43
C ASN A 9 5.99 7.62 -9.93
N GLY A 10 6.57 8.45 -9.05
CA GLY A 10 6.26 8.48 -7.62
C GLY A 10 7.02 7.45 -6.78
N LEU A 11 8.03 6.77 -7.32
CA LEU A 11 8.82 5.81 -6.55
C LEU A 11 9.82 6.52 -5.64
N ASN A 12 9.88 6.07 -4.39
CA ASN A 12 10.83 6.57 -3.41
C ASN A 12 12.27 6.12 -3.73
N THR A 13 13.25 7.02 -3.59
CA THR A 13 14.68 6.70 -3.72
C THR A 13 15.40 6.92 -2.39
N SER A 14 16.04 5.88 -1.85
CA SER A 14 16.77 5.91 -0.59
C SER A 14 17.99 5.00 -0.64
N LEU A 15 18.98 5.28 0.23
CA LEU A 15 20.13 4.39 0.47
C LEU A 15 19.74 3.15 1.28
N THR A 16 18.71 3.26 2.12
CA THR A 16 18.23 2.20 2.98
C THR A 16 16.77 1.89 2.70
N HIS A 17 16.43 0.61 2.88
CA HIS A 17 15.07 0.10 2.86
C HIS A 17 14.94 -0.84 4.06
N VAL A 18 14.07 -0.51 5.01
CA VAL A 18 13.90 -1.26 6.25
C VAL A 18 12.43 -1.56 6.42
N ASP A 19 12.08 -2.82 6.25
CA ASP A 19 10.73 -3.31 6.45
C ASP A 19 10.40 -3.43 7.94
N PHE A 20 9.15 -3.14 8.29
CA PHE A 20 8.60 -3.42 9.60
C PHE A 20 7.14 -3.86 9.47
N MET A 21 6.69 -4.67 10.42
CA MET A 21 5.37 -5.30 10.37
C MET A 21 4.33 -4.43 11.09
N ILE A 22 3.15 -4.30 10.48
CA ILE A 22 2.00 -3.57 11.06
C ILE A 22 0.73 -4.42 11.17
N GLY A 23 0.71 -5.60 10.55
CA GLY A 23 -0.48 -6.47 10.47
C GLY A 23 -0.94 -7.02 11.82
N SER A 24 -2.25 -7.18 11.98
CA SER A 24 -2.88 -7.71 13.19
C SER A 24 -4.26 -8.32 12.88
N ALA A 25 -4.80 -9.12 13.81
CA ALA A 25 -6.11 -9.76 13.64
C ALA A 25 -7.30 -8.79 13.72
N ASP A 26 -7.08 -7.56 14.17
CA ASP A 26 -8.05 -6.45 14.20
C ASP A 26 -7.86 -5.45 13.05
N MET A 27 -6.95 -5.73 12.10
CA MET A 27 -6.66 -4.84 10.97
C MET A 27 -7.72 -4.95 9.87
N ASN A 28 -8.20 -3.79 9.42
CA ASN A 28 -9.04 -3.64 8.23
C ASN A 28 -8.30 -2.81 7.17
N ILE A 29 -8.37 -3.24 5.91
CA ILE A 29 -7.76 -2.53 4.78
C ILE A 29 -8.83 -2.27 3.72
N ASP A 30 -8.94 -1.02 3.29
CA ASP A 30 -9.77 -0.60 2.15
C ASP A 30 -8.87 -0.20 0.98
N GLY A 31 -9.18 -0.70 -0.22
CA GLY A 31 -8.73 -0.10 -1.46
C GLY A 31 -9.57 1.14 -1.76
N VAL A 32 -8.95 2.19 -2.31
CA VAL A 32 -9.64 3.43 -2.70
C VAL A 32 -9.45 3.64 -4.20
N TYR A 33 -10.55 3.73 -4.93
CA TYR A 33 -10.57 4.05 -6.35
C TYR A 33 -10.28 5.53 -6.60
N GLU A 34 -9.94 5.89 -7.84
CA GLU A 34 -9.69 7.28 -8.24
C GLU A 34 -10.90 8.20 -8.00
N ASP A 35 -12.13 7.65 -8.07
CA ASP A 35 -13.38 8.37 -7.79
C ASP A 35 -13.71 8.46 -6.28
N GLY A 36 -12.84 7.92 -5.41
CA GLY A 36 -13.00 7.91 -3.96
C GLY A 36 -13.87 6.79 -3.42
N LYS A 37 -14.44 5.92 -4.26
CA LYS A 37 -15.16 4.72 -3.81
C LYS A 37 -14.18 3.80 -3.06
N ARG A 38 -14.68 3.13 -2.02
CA ARG A 38 -13.90 2.17 -1.22
C ARG A 38 -14.36 0.74 -1.46
N GLU A 39 -13.39 -0.16 -1.49
CA GLU A 39 -13.63 -1.61 -1.55
C GLU A 39 -12.88 -2.32 -0.42
N PRO A 40 -13.56 -3.17 0.37
CA PRO A 40 -12.91 -3.94 1.41
C PRO A 40 -11.91 -4.92 0.79
N ILE A 41 -10.64 -4.83 1.21
CA ILE A 41 -9.58 -5.75 0.80
C ILE A 41 -9.30 -6.73 1.93
N PHE A 42 -9.06 -6.22 3.15
CA PHE A 42 -8.96 -7.04 4.37
C PHE A 42 -10.02 -6.67 5.39
N ARG A 43 -10.52 -7.70 6.09
CA ARG A 43 -11.30 -7.57 7.32
C ARG A 43 -10.78 -8.53 8.37
N ASP A 44 -10.65 -8.06 9.60
CA ASP A 44 -10.16 -8.84 10.75
C ASP A 44 -8.86 -9.62 10.41
N GLY A 45 -7.91 -8.92 9.79
CA GLY A 45 -6.61 -9.46 9.42
C GLY A 45 -6.60 -10.49 8.28
N ASN A 46 -7.71 -10.72 7.58
CA ASN A 46 -7.82 -11.67 6.47
C ASN A 46 -8.47 -11.06 5.22
N TRP A 47 -8.36 -11.73 4.08
CA TRP A 47 -9.05 -11.35 2.84
C TRP A 47 -10.57 -11.30 3.07
N ALA A 48 -11.21 -10.27 2.52
CA ALA A 48 -12.64 -10.04 2.72
C ALA A 48 -13.56 -11.05 2.00
N PHE A 49 -13.05 -11.79 1.01
CA PHE A 49 -13.79 -12.72 0.15
C PHE A 49 -13.03 -14.02 -0.13
#